data_AF-A0A3B0UJ72-F1
#
_entry.id   AF-A0A3B0UJ72-F1
#
_cell.length_a   1.000
_cell.length_b   1.000
_cell.length_c   1.000
_cell.angle_alpha   90.00
_cell.angle_beta   90.00
_cell.angle_gamma   90.00
#
_symmetry.space_group_name_H-M   'P 1'
#
loop_
_entity.id
_entity.type
_entity.pdbx_description
1 polymer ?
#
loop_
_entity_poly.entity_id
_entity_poly.type
_entity_poly.pdbx_seq_one_letter_code
_entity_poly.pdbx_strand_id
1 'polypeptide(L)'
;VKIYGNGIIDYNPIQLDAQEITINWEENFMQANGIADSTGKVQGKPIFKNGNEVYETNEIKYNFKTEKASITGLVTTQGDAFIHSDKVFKNANGELFNQTTLYTTCNLAHPHYSIKARKVKVIPNKEMIAGPFNMIINDVPTPLGFAFGMFPDQQSRTSGIIFPDFGEENLRGFYLKNGGYYFAFSDYINLDLTGDLYTKGGWAIRAKSTYNVRYKFRGNFAATFSKFKQENETTLEDNVSNDFRLVWSHSPEAKGTGRFSANINYATNSYNRNNIQNNQNDQIRATLSSSINYSKTFAGTPFSMGLSGRYNQNLSTKQADLLLPDLTFNMQNIYPFKKKGSSGNKWYEKVNFRYAMKATNKATNRLTVPVTTEDIFDDE
;
A
#
# COMPACT_ATOMS: atom_id res chain seq x y z
N VAL A 1 40.81 -32.16 -8.81
CA VAL A 1 39.96 -33.01 -7.95
C VAL A 1 38.64 -33.24 -8.66
N LYS A 2 38.13 -34.48 -8.69
CA LYS A 2 36.79 -34.79 -9.20
C LYS A 2 36.01 -35.53 -8.12
N ILE A 3 34.78 -35.10 -7.88
CA ILE A 3 33.85 -35.64 -6.90
C ILE A 3 32.66 -36.18 -7.70
N TYR A 4 32.29 -37.44 -7.44
CA TYR A 4 31.21 -38.14 -8.12
C TYR A 4 30.20 -38.65 -7.08
N GLY A 5 28.91 -38.65 -7.42
CA GLY A 5 27.82 -38.91 -6.47
C GLY A 5 27.35 -37.61 -5.82
N ASN A 6 26.40 -37.67 -4.86
CA ASN A 6 25.84 -36.52 -4.14
C ASN A 6 26.93 -35.69 -3.43
N GLY A 7 27.63 -34.84 -4.18
CA GLY A 7 28.75 -34.05 -3.75
C GLY A 7 28.23 -32.75 -3.15
N ILE A 8 28.54 -32.53 -1.89
CA ILE A 8 28.16 -31.31 -1.17
C ILE A 8 29.45 -30.54 -0.87
N ILE A 9 29.51 -29.29 -1.35
CA ILE A 9 30.55 -28.32 -1.00
C ILE A 9 29.90 -27.23 -0.17
N ASP A 10 30.28 -27.18 1.11
CA ASP A 10 29.89 -26.12 2.03
C ASP A 10 31.09 -25.18 2.25
N TYR A 11 30.95 -23.94 1.80
CA TYR A 11 31.92 -22.87 1.98
C TYR A 11 31.18 -21.57 2.37
N ASN A 12 30.89 -21.44 3.66
CA ASN A 12 29.99 -20.43 4.21
C ASN A 12 30.19 -19.01 3.62
N PRO A 13 29.15 -18.36 3.06
CA PRO A 13 27.72 -18.71 3.06
C PRO A 13 27.24 -19.53 1.83
N ILE A 14 28.16 -20.09 1.04
CA ILE A 14 27.87 -20.80 -0.20
C ILE A 14 27.71 -22.30 0.08
N GLN A 15 26.63 -22.89 -0.43
CA GLN A 15 26.43 -24.33 -0.45
C GLN A 15 26.14 -24.78 -1.89
N LEU A 16 26.88 -25.76 -2.39
CA LEU A 16 26.70 -26.35 -3.72
C LEU A 16 26.48 -27.86 -3.59
N ASP A 17 25.34 -28.33 -4.07
CA ASP A 17 24.99 -29.74 -4.19
C ASP A 17 24.94 -30.12 -5.67
N ALA A 18 25.70 -31.15 -6.08
CA ALA A 18 25.67 -31.66 -7.45
C ALA A 18 26.16 -33.11 -7.55
N GLN A 19 25.79 -33.79 -8.64
CA GLN A 19 26.17 -35.19 -8.89
C GLN A 19 27.63 -35.35 -9.38
N GLU A 20 28.17 -34.36 -10.08
CA GLU A 20 29.56 -34.32 -10.50
C GLU A 20 30.12 -32.92 -10.22
N ILE A 21 31.22 -32.85 -9.47
CA ILE A 21 31.96 -31.61 -9.22
C ILE A 21 33.43 -31.80 -9.59
N THR A 22 33.92 -30.96 -10.49
CA THR A 22 35.34 -30.90 -10.86
C THR A 22 35.95 -29.62 -10.35
N ILE A 23 37.02 -29.72 -9.57
CA ILE A 23 37.82 -28.60 -9.08
C ILE A 23 39.21 -28.67 -9.71
N ASN A 24 39.57 -27.64 -10.45
CA ASN A 24 40.91 -27.45 -11.00
C ASN A 24 41.61 -26.31 -10.22
N TRP A 25 42.63 -26.67 -9.44
CA TRP A 25 43.39 -25.74 -8.63
C TRP A 25 44.41 -24.92 -9.44
N GLU A 26 44.93 -25.45 -10.55
CA GLU A 26 45.88 -24.73 -11.41
C GLU A 26 45.18 -23.57 -12.14
N GLU A 27 44.01 -23.86 -12.71
CA GLU A 27 43.19 -22.86 -13.41
C GLU A 27 42.22 -22.10 -12.47
N ASN A 28 42.21 -22.44 -11.19
CA ASN A 28 41.38 -21.82 -10.14
C ASN A 28 39.88 -21.82 -10.46
N PHE A 29 39.35 -22.89 -11.06
CA PHE A 29 37.92 -23.02 -11.34
C PHE A 29 37.30 -24.29 -10.74
N MET A 30 36.01 -24.20 -10.47
CA MET A 30 35.12 -25.29 -10.13
C MET A 30 34.02 -25.38 -11.18
N GLN A 31 33.65 -26.59 -11.55
CA GLN A 31 32.55 -26.87 -12.46
C GLN A 31 31.67 -27.95 -11.84
N ALA A 32 30.35 -27.76 -11.86
CA ALA A 32 29.39 -28.74 -11.39
C ALA A 32 28.29 -28.96 -12.42
N ASN A 33 27.96 -30.23 -12.66
CA ASN A 33 27.03 -30.69 -13.70
C ASN A 33 26.10 -31.78 -13.16
N GLY A 34 24.91 -31.89 -13.76
CA GLY A 34 24.06 -33.08 -13.60
C GLY A 34 24.50 -34.21 -14.54
N ILE A 35 24.13 -35.46 -14.21
CA ILE A 35 24.44 -36.64 -15.02
C ILE A 35 23.19 -37.11 -15.76
N ALA A 36 23.29 -37.33 -17.06
CA ALA A 36 22.20 -37.94 -17.83
C ALA A 36 22.10 -39.45 -17.52
N ASP A 37 20.91 -39.92 -17.17
CA ASP A 37 20.60 -41.35 -17.04
C ASP A 37 20.55 -42.01 -18.45
N SER A 38 20.53 -43.33 -18.48
CA SER A 38 20.30 -44.22 -19.63
C SER A 38 19.10 -43.87 -20.51
N THR A 39 18.12 -43.12 -19.99
CA THR A 39 16.95 -42.62 -20.71
C THR A 39 17.11 -41.17 -21.23
N GLY A 40 18.27 -40.55 -21.04
CA GLY A 40 18.57 -39.17 -21.42
C GLY A 40 18.05 -38.11 -20.43
N LYS A 41 17.39 -38.51 -19.33
CA LYS A 41 16.91 -37.60 -18.29
C LYS A 41 18.07 -37.20 -17.36
N VAL A 42 18.35 -35.90 -17.24
CA VAL A 42 19.39 -35.37 -16.34
C VAL A 42 18.96 -35.55 -14.88
N GLN A 43 19.76 -36.27 -14.11
CA GLN A 43 19.62 -36.47 -12.66
C GLN A 43 20.69 -35.65 -11.91
N GLY A 44 20.34 -35.19 -10.71
CA GLY A 44 21.28 -34.48 -9.82
C GLY A 44 21.76 -33.13 -10.37
N LYS A 45 20.83 -32.31 -10.88
CA LYS A 45 21.12 -30.93 -11.31
C LYS A 45 21.77 -30.12 -10.16
N PRO A 46 22.80 -29.31 -10.45
CA PRO A 46 23.44 -28.52 -9.42
C PRO A 46 22.49 -27.52 -8.76
N ILE A 47 22.42 -27.57 -7.43
CA ILE A 47 21.70 -26.63 -6.59
C ILE A 47 22.73 -25.75 -5.88
N PHE A 48 22.73 -24.47 -6.23
CA PHE A 48 23.58 -23.46 -5.60
C PHE A 48 22.75 -22.62 -4.63
N LYS A 49 23.20 -22.54 -3.38
CA LYS A 49 22.59 -21.70 -2.35
C LYS A 49 23.58 -20.65 -1.90
N ASN A 50 23.09 -19.42 -1.78
CA ASN A 50 23.84 -18.29 -1.24
C ASN A 50 22.96 -17.53 -0.25
N GLY A 51 23.12 -17.78 1.04
CA GLY A 51 22.19 -17.29 2.05
C GLY A 51 20.77 -17.86 1.86
N ASN A 52 19.78 -16.99 1.62
CA ASN A 52 18.38 -17.38 1.43
C ASN A 52 18.01 -17.65 -0.04
N GLU A 53 18.91 -17.35 -0.98
CA GLU A 53 18.64 -17.51 -2.41
C GLU A 53 19.03 -18.90 -2.88
N VAL A 54 18.11 -19.57 -3.58
CA VAL A 54 18.31 -20.89 -4.17
C VAL A 54 18.29 -20.77 -5.68
N TYR A 55 19.30 -21.37 -6.30
CA TYR A 55 19.51 -21.38 -7.74
C TYR A 55 19.64 -22.82 -8.20
N GLU A 56 18.64 -23.31 -8.95
CA GLU A 56 18.73 -24.59 -9.65
C GLU A 56 19.35 -24.35 -11.02
N THR A 57 20.35 -25.14 -11.41
CA THR A 57 21.10 -24.94 -12.65
C THR A 57 21.33 -26.26 -13.37
N ASN A 58 21.60 -26.25 -14.66
CA ASN A 58 22.05 -27.45 -15.38
C ASN A 58 23.57 -27.62 -15.27
N GLU A 59 24.29 -26.51 -15.35
CA GLU A 59 25.75 -26.44 -15.25
C GLU A 59 26.14 -25.11 -14.59
N ILE A 60 27.13 -25.16 -13.68
CA ILE A 60 27.77 -23.98 -13.11
C ILE A 60 29.28 -24.11 -13.20
N LYS A 61 29.94 -23.10 -13.75
CA LYS A 61 31.39 -22.93 -13.74
C LYS A 61 31.74 -21.65 -13.00
N TYR A 62 32.54 -21.75 -11.95
CA TYR A 62 32.94 -20.64 -11.09
C TYR A 62 34.46 -20.56 -10.98
N ASN A 63 35.02 -19.35 -11.08
CA ASN A 63 36.45 -19.12 -10.90
C ASN A 63 36.71 -18.41 -9.57
N PHE A 64 37.46 -19.04 -8.67
CA PHE A 64 37.70 -18.55 -7.31
C PHE A 64 38.59 -17.30 -7.26
N LYS A 65 39.43 -17.07 -8.28
CA LYS A 65 40.36 -15.92 -8.32
C LYS A 65 39.74 -14.67 -8.90
N THR A 66 38.92 -14.82 -9.94
CA THR A 66 38.28 -13.69 -10.65
C THR A 66 36.84 -13.45 -10.20
N GLU A 67 36.29 -14.34 -9.38
CA GLU A 67 34.91 -14.35 -8.89
C GLU A 67 33.85 -14.38 -10.01
N LYS A 68 34.26 -14.73 -11.24
CA LYS A 68 33.39 -14.85 -12.40
C LYS A 68 32.69 -16.20 -12.40
N ALA A 69 31.43 -16.20 -12.80
CA ALA A 69 30.64 -17.42 -12.97
C ALA A 69 30.01 -17.48 -14.38
N SER A 70 29.88 -18.69 -14.92
CA SER A 70 29.06 -19.01 -16.08
C SER A 70 28.10 -20.10 -15.68
N ILE A 71 26.81 -19.86 -15.86
CA ILE A 71 25.74 -20.75 -15.43
C ILE A 71 24.83 -21.02 -16.63
N THR A 72 24.42 -22.26 -16.83
CA THR A 72 23.51 -22.67 -17.89
C THR A 72 22.22 -23.20 -17.28
N GLY A 73 21.07 -22.78 -17.82
CA GLY A 73 19.74 -23.23 -17.40
C GLY A 73 19.43 -22.86 -15.95
N LEU A 74 19.62 -21.58 -15.59
CA LEU A 74 19.32 -21.06 -14.26
C LEU A 74 17.81 -20.98 -14.07
N VAL A 75 17.32 -21.56 -12.98
CA VAL A 75 15.96 -21.38 -12.48
C VAL A 75 16.05 -20.84 -11.06
N THR A 76 15.38 -19.72 -10.82
CA THR A 76 15.32 -19.10 -9.50
C THR A 76 13.95 -18.51 -9.22
N THR A 77 13.65 -18.31 -7.94
CA THR A 77 12.39 -17.76 -7.45
C THR A 77 12.65 -16.43 -6.78
N GLN A 78 11.96 -15.38 -7.22
CA GLN A 78 12.04 -14.04 -6.62
C GLN A 78 10.63 -13.55 -6.29
N GLY A 79 10.31 -13.44 -5.01
CA GLY A 79 8.93 -13.21 -4.55
C GLY A 79 8.01 -14.35 -5.01
N ASP A 80 6.92 -13.99 -5.68
CA ASP A 80 5.95 -14.96 -6.24
C ASP A 80 6.26 -15.35 -7.70
N ALA A 81 7.42 -14.95 -8.25
CA ALA A 81 7.78 -15.17 -9.65
C ALA A 81 8.92 -16.18 -9.83
N PHE A 82 8.85 -16.94 -10.92
CA PHE A 82 9.85 -17.85 -11.44
C PHE A 82 10.61 -17.21 -12.60
N ILE A 83 11.94 -17.26 -12.52
CA ILE A 83 12.85 -16.73 -13.53
C ILE A 83 13.65 -17.89 -14.10
N HIS A 84 13.51 -18.11 -15.41
CA HIS A 84 14.30 -19.09 -16.16
C HIS A 84 15.26 -18.34 -17.07
N SER A 85 16.55 -18.67 -17.05
CA SER A 85 17.54 -18.07 -17.94
C SER A 85 18.42 -19.13 -18.58
N ASP A 86 18.57 -19.08 -19.91
CA ASP A 86 19.34 -20.08 -20.63
C ASP A 86 20.83 -20.02 -20.28
N LYS A 87 21.41 -18.81 -20.24
CA LYS A 87 22.80 -18.56 -19.87
C LYS A 87 22.92 -17.34 -18.97
N VAL A 88 23.70 -17.45 -17.90
CA VAL A 88 23.93 -16.38 -16.94
C VAL A 88 25.42 -16.24 -16.70
N PHE A 89 25.93 -15.02 -16.83
CA PHE A 89 27.31 -14.67 -16.53
C PHE A 89 27.37 -13.73 -15.34
N LYS A 90 28.19 -14.06 -14.34
CA LYS A 90 28.49 -13.18 -13.20
C LYS A 90 29.85 -12.54 -13.40
N ASN A 91 29.94 -11.22 -13.21
CA ASN A 91 31.22 -10.52 -13.20
C ASN A 91 31.79 -10.34 -11.78
N ALA A 92 33.02 -9.82 -11.69
CA ALA A 92 33.70 -9.56 -10.41
C ALA A 92 33.00 -8.50 -9.54
N ASN A 93 32.15 -7.66 -10.13
CA ASN A 93 31.36 -6.66 -9.40
C ASN A 93 30.03 -7.24 -8.87
N GLY A 94 29.76 -8.53 -9.10
CA GLY A 94 28.51 -9.18 -8.72
C GLY A 94 27.33 -8.93 -9.67
N GLU A 95 27.52 -8.22 -10.79
CA GLU A 95 26.48 -8.03 -11.80
C GLU A 95 26.23 -9.33 -12.58
N LEU A 96 24.95 -9.59 -12.87
CA LEU A 96 24.53 -10.76 -13.65
C LEU A 96 24.11 -10.34 -15.05
N PHE A 97 24.55 -11.09 -16.05
CA PHE A 97 24.17 -10.92 -17.45
C PHE A 97 23.48 -12.18 -17.92
N ASN A 98 22.16 -12.11 -18.05
CA ASN A 98 21.34 -13.22 -18.48
C ASN A 98 21.02 -13.10 -19.98
N GLN A 99 21.16 -14.21 -20.69
CA GLN A 99 20.74 -14.36 -22.07
C GLN A 99 19.49 -15.23 -22.11
N THR A 100 18.49 -14.77 -22.86
CA THR A 100 17.18 -15.43 -22.97
C THR A 100 16.59 -15.74 -21.60
N THR A 101 15.94 -14.74 -21.02
CA THR A 101 15.28 -14.85 -19.71
C THR A 101 13.77 -14.88 -19.88
N LEU A 102 13.12 -15.84 -19.24
CA LEU A 102 11.67 -15.96 -19.10
C LEU A 102 11.30 -15.58 -17.67
N TYR A 103 10.34 -14.65 -17.54
CA TYR A 103 9.74 -14.28 -16.27
C TYR A 103 8.27 -14.70 -16.26
N THR A 104 7.85 -15.45 -15.26
CA THR A 104 6.47 -15.97 -15.12
C THR A 104 6.10 -16.14 -13.65
N THR A 105 4.81 -16.16 -13.34
CA THR A 105 4.31 -16.61 -12.01
C THR A 105 3.72 -18.03 -12.09
N CYS A 106 3.84 -18.70 -13.25
CA CYS A 106 3.48 -20.10 -13.42
C CYS A 106 4.66 -21.00 -12.99
N ASN A 107 4.39 -21.96 -12.11
CA ASN A 107 5.40 -22.87 -11.56
C ASN A 107 5.67 -24.11 -12.43
N LEU A 108 5.08 -24.20 -13.62
CA LEU A 108 5.28 -25.32 -14.53
C LEU A 108 6.65 -25.20 -15.23
N ALA A 109 7.30 -26.33 -15.47
CA ALA A 109 8.54 -26.39 -16.25
C ALA A 109 8.38 -25.78 -17.65
N HIS A 110 7.17 -25.86 -18.20
CA HIS A 110 6.76 -25.20 -19.42
C HIS A 110 5.61 -24.22 -19.09
N PRO A 111 5.90 -22.93 -18.86
CA PRO A 111 4.89 -21.99 -18.40
C PRO A 111 3.89 -21.64 -19.51
N HIS A 112 2.60 -21.52 -19.16
CA HIS A 112 1.55 -21.12 -20.11
C HIS A 112 1.75 -19.70 -20.65
N TYR A 113 2.34 -18.83 -19.84
CA TYR A 113 2.69 -17.47 -20.24
C TYR A 113 4.01 -17.05 -19.60
N SER A 114 4.77 -16.22 -20.30
CA SER A 114 5.99 -15.63 -19.77
C SER A 114 6.33 -14.33 -20.50
N ILE A 115 7.08 -13.46 -19.84
CA ILE A 115 7.74 -12.33 -20.49
C ILE A 115 9.13 -12.80 -20.88
N LYS A 116 9.41 -12.87 -22.19
CA LYS A 116 10.71 -13.28 -22.73
C LYS A 116 11.54 -12.07 -23.07
N ALA A 117 12.73 -11.96 -22.46
CA ALA A 117 13.72 -10.94 -22.76
C ALA A 117 14.96 -11.60 -23.38
N ARG A 118 15.53 -10.99 -24.44
CA ARG A 118 16.75 -11.53 -25.07
C ARG A 118 17.99 -11.31 -24.21
N LYS A 119 18.09 -10.15 -23.57
CA LYS A 119 19.20 -9.76 -22.70
C LYS A 119 18.66 -9.09 -21.45
N VAL A 120 19.19 -9.51 -20.31
CA VAL A 120 18.91 -8.90 -19.02
C VAL A 120 20.22 -8.67 -18.30
N LYS A 121 20.42 -7.46 -17.77
CA LYS A 121 21.49 -7.13 -16.84
C LYS A 121 20.87 -6.89 -15.47
N VAL A 122 21.31 -7.61 -14.44
CA VAL A 122 20.89 -7.39 -13.05
C VAL A 122 22.05 -6.77 -12.30
N ILE A 123 21.82 -5.60 -11.69
CA ILE A 123 22.74 -4.94 -10.77
C ILE A 123 22.09 -5.06 -9.38
N PRO A 124 22.60 -5.97 -8.52
CA PRO A 124 22.02 -6.20 -7.19
C PRO A 124 21.88 -4.91 -6.39
N ASN A 125 20.75 -4.75 -5.68
CA ASN A 125 20.41 -3.57 -4.85
C ASN A 125 20.30 -2.25 -5.63
N LYS A 126 20.18 -2.28 -6.96
CA LYS A 126 20.05 -1.07 -7.78
C LYS A 126 18.94 -1.20 -8.81
N GLU A 127 19.16 -1.98 -9.86
CA GLU A 127 18.24 -2.06 -11.00
C GLU A 127 18.50 -3.29 -11.88
N MET A 128 17.46 -3.71 -12.59
CA MET A 128 17.46 -4.72 -13.63
C MET A 128 17.09 -4.05 -14.95
N ILE A 129 17.94 -4.23 -15.95
CA ILE A 129 17.76 -3.67 -17.29
C ILE A 129 17.51 -4.83 -18.24
N ALA A 130 16.34 -4.83 -18.89
CA ALA A 130 15.95 -5.85 -19.86
C ALA A 130 15.74 -5.24 -21.25
N GLY A 131 16.03 -5.98 -22.31
CA GLY A 131 15.67 -5.52 -23.65
C GLY A 131 15.87 -6.56 -24.75
N PRO A 132 15.34 -6.24 -25.95
CA PRO A 132 13.90 -6.15 -26.15
C PRO A 132 13.17 -7.36 -25.55
N PHE A 133 11.97 -7.14 -25.03
CA PHE A 133 11.18 -8.19 -24.41
C PHE A 133 9.72 -8.12 -24.85
N ASN A 134 9.08 -9.28 -24.89
CA ASN A 134 7.69 -9.43 -25.29
C ASN A 134 7.02 -10.54 -24.48
N MET A 135 5.71 -10.41 -24.30
CA MET A 135 4.91 -11.45 -23.68
C MET A 135 4.71 -12.60 -24.68
N ILE A 136 4.85 -13.82 -24.17
CA ILE A 136 4.66 -15.06 -24.88
C ILE A 136 3.58 -15.84 -24.16
N ILE A 137 2.63 -16.38 -24.93
CA ILE A 137 1.56 -17.25 -24.42
C ILE A 137 1.61 -18.54 -25.22
N ASN A 138 1.79 -19.69 -24.56
CA ASN A 138 1.98 -21.00 -25.18
C ASN A 138 3.00 -20.97 -26.35
N ASP A 139 4.20 -20.42 -26.09
CA ASP A 139 5.28 -20.21 -27.07
C ASP A 139 4.98 -19.30 -28.26
N VAL A 140 3.79 -18.71 -28.33
CA VAL A 140 3.44 -17.73 -29.36
C VAL A 140 3.81 -16.32 -28.88
N PRO A 141 4.75 -15.62 -29.54
CA PRO A 141 5.08 -14.26 -29.20
C PRO A 141 3.93 -13.32 -29.55
N THR A 142 3.47 -12.57 -28.57
CA THR A 142 2.47 -11.52 -28.76
C THR A 142 3.16 -10.19 -29.13
N PRO A 143 2.45 -9.24 -29.78
CA PRO A 143 2.96 -7.89 -30.03
C PRO A 143 3.09 -7.05 -28.75
N LEU A 144 2.62 -7.55 -27.60
CA LEU A 144 2.74 -6.88 -26.31
C LEU A 144 4.18 -6.99 -25.80
N GLY A 145 4.96 -5.93 -25.99
CA GLY A 145 6.36 -5.88 -25.59
C GLY A 145 6.93 -4.48 -25.67
N PHE A 146 8.13 -4.31 -25.11
CA PHE A 146 8.86 -3.05 -25.15
C PHE A 146 10.29 -3.28 -25.64
N ALA A 147 10.86 -2.28 -26.30
CA ALA A 147 12.23 -2.34 -26.81
C ALA A 147 13.28 -2.44 -25.68
N PHE A 148 12.97 -1.87 -24.52
CA PHE A 148 13.78 -1.95 -23.31
C PHE A 148 12.90 -1.68 -22.08
N GLY A 149 13.38 -2.07 -20.90
CA GLY A 149 12.77 -1.79 -19.62
C GLY A 149 13.83 -1.71 -18.53
N MET A 150 13.63 -0.79 -17.60
CA MET A 150 14.48 -0.62 -16.41
C MET A 150 13.59 -0.79 -15.19
N PHE A 151 13.90 -1.79 -14.37
CA PHE A 151 13.14 -2.18 -13.19
C PHE A 151 14.02 -2.00 -11.95
N PRO A 152 13.74 -1.05 -11.05
CA PRO A 152 14.54 -0.87 -9.84
C PRO A 152 14.41 -2.10 -8.93
N ASP A 153 15.52 -2.51 -8.31
CA ASP A 153 15.54 -3.57 -7.30
C ASP A 153 14.95 -2.97 -6.00
N GLN A 154 13.81 -3.48 -5.54
CA GLN A 154 12.96 -2.76 -4.59
C GLN A 154 13.62 -2.62 -3.21
N GLN A 155 14.13 -1.42 -2.90
CA GLN A 155 14.26 -0.94 -1.53
C GLN A 155 13.67 0.47 -1.30
N SER A 156 13.32 1.22 -2.34
CA SER A 156 12.76 2.56 -2.22
C SER A 156 11.43 2.72 -2.94
N ARG A 157 10.50 3.47 -2.33
CA ARG A 157 9.21 3.85 -2.93
C ARG A 157 9.47 4.73 -4.17
N THR A 158 9.42 4.17 -5.37
CA THR A 158 9.56 4.93 -6.62
C THR A 158 8.21 5.23 -7.24
N SER A 159 8.08 6.41 -7.86
CA SER A 159 6.90 6.75 -8.65
C SER A 159 6.72 5.80 -9.84
N GLY A 160 5.48 5.47 -10.19
CA GLY A 160 5.23 4.47 -11.23
C GLY A 160 3.77 4.37 -11.67
N ILE A 161 3.55 3.69 -12.79
CA ILE A 161 2.21 3.43 -13.33
C ILE A 161 1.56 2.32 -12.49
N ILE A 162 0.31 2.54 -12.09
CA ILE A 162 -0.55 1.54 -11.46
C ILE A 162 -1.38 0.92 -12.58
N PHE A 163 -1.17 -0.38 -12.84
CA PHE A 163 -1.92 -1.10 -13.86
C PHE A 163 -3.37 -1.29 -13.43
N PRO A 164 -4.35 -1.06 -14.34
CA PRO A 164 -5.75 -1.28 -14.03
C PRO A 164 -6.11 -2.76 -13.95
N ASP A 165 -7.09 -3.06 -13.12
CA ASP A 165 -7.81 -4.34 -13.09
C ASP A 165 -8.89 -4.32 -14.17
N PHE A 166 -8.97 -5.36 -14.99
CA PHE A 166 -10.05 -5.54 -15.96
C PHE A 166 -11.04 -6.61 -15.49
N GLY A 167 -12.30 -6.46 -15.83
CA GLY A 167 -13.34 -7.42 -15.48
C GLY A 167 -14.71 -6.99 -15.98
N GLU A 168 -15.75 -7.65 -15.49
CA GLU A 168 -17.15 -7.37 -15.85
C GLU A 168 -18.03 -7.32 -14.60
N GLU A 169 -19.01 -6.43 -14.58
CA GLU A 169 -20.06 -6.39 -13.56
C GLU A 169 -21.45 -6.22 -14.19
N ASN A 170 -22.47 -6.90 -13.66
CA ASN A 170 -23.82 -6.91 -14.24
C ASN A 170 -24.39 -5.50 -14.46
N LEU A 171 -24.17 -4.60 -13.49
CA LEU A 171 -24.76 -3.26 -13.49
C LEU A 171 -24.04 -2.26 -14.39
N ARG A 172 -22.72 -2.41 -14.62
CA ARG A 172 -21.90 -1.41 -15.34
C ARG A 172 -21.08 -1.96 -16.51
N GLY A 173 -21.24 -3.25 -16.81
CA GLY A 173 -20.56 -3.93 -17.90
C GLY A 173 -19.08 -4.16 -17.63
N PHE A 174 -18.29 -4.21 -18.69
CA PHE A 174 -16.84 -4.31 -18.60
C PHE A 174 -16.25 -3.07 -17.94
N TYR A 175 -15.19 -3.25 -17.17
CA TYR A 175 -14.52 -2.16 -16.48
C TYR A 175 -13.00 -2.26 -16.58
N LEU A 176 -12.37 -1.10 -16.48
CA LEU A 176 -10.97 -0.92 -16.13
C LEU A 176 -10.94 -0.14 -14.82
N LYS A 177 -10.58 -0.78 -13.71
CA LYS A 177 -10.58 -0.20 -12.37
C LYS A 177 -9.17 -0.01 -11.85
N ASN A 178 -8.98 0.93 -10.93
CA ASN A 178 -7.72 1.14 -10.20
C ASN A 178 -6.50 1.52 -11.07
N GLY A 179 -6.69 1.87 -12.34
CA GLY A 179 -5.59 2.31 -13.19
C GLY A 179 -5.14 3.72 -12.84
N GLY A 180 -3.84 4.02 -12.86
CA GLY A 180 -3.38 5.37 -12.56
C GLY A 180 -1.89 5.51 -12.35
N TYR A 181 -1.50 6.44 -11.48
CA TYR A 181 -0.11 6.74 -11.20
C TYR A 181 0.13 6.89 -9.70
N TYR A 182 1.21 6.27 -9.24
CA TYR A 182 1.73 6.39 -7.89
C TYR A 182 2.81 7.47 -7.87
N PHE A 183 2.60 8.52 -7.07
CA PHE A 183 3.56 9.59 -6.84
C PHE A 183 4.28 9.37 -5.50
N ALA A 184 5.57 9.06 -5.58
CA ALA A 184 6.46 9.05 -4.42
C ALA A 184 7.11 10.44 -4.27
N PHE A 185 6.40 11.38 -3.61
CA PHE A 185 6.94 12.73 -3.40
C PHE A 185 8.12 12.74 -2.42
N SER A 186 8.06 11.93 -1.36
CA SER A 186 9.16 11.71 -0.41
C SER A 186 8.93 10.42 0.38
N ASP A 187 9.88 10.07 1.24
CA ASP A 187 9.73 8.96 2.20
C ASP A 187 8.58 9.17 3.21
N TYR A 188 8.12 10.42 3.36
CA TYR A 188 7.11 10.80 4.34
C TYR A 188 5.72 10.98 3.76
N ILE A 189 5.57 11.20 2.44
CA ILE A 189 4.27 11.43 1.80
C ILE A 189 4.23 10.82 0.40
N ASN A 190 3.16 10.08 0.13
CA ASN A 190 2.85 9.53 -1.18
C ASN A 190 1.44 9.92 -1.64
N LEU A 191 1.16 9.71 -2.92
CA LEU A 191 -0.17 9.90 -3.50
C LEU A 191 -0.43 8.85 -4.58
N ASP A 192 -1.48 8.08 -4.39
CA ASP A 192 -2.05 7.19 -5.40
C ASP A 192 -3.19 7.97 -6.08
N LEU A 193 -3.03 8.28 -7.35
CA LEU A 193 -4.09 8.86 -8.17
C LEU A 193 -4.57 7.80 -9.16
N THR A 194 -5.76 7.25 -8.91
CA THR A 194 -6.33 6.15 -9.69
C THR A 194 -7.70 6.51 -10.24
N GLY A 195 -8.09 5.86 -11.32
CA GLY A 195 -9.37 6.04 -11.97
C GLY A 195 -10.01 4.72 -12.38
N ASP A 196 -11.33 4.77 -12.55
CA ASP A 196 -12.14 3.70 -13.10
C ASP A 196 -12.89 4.17 -14.34
N LEU A 197 -13.03 3.28 -15.31
CA LEU A 197 -13.87 3.45 -16.49
C LEU A 197 -14.75 2.21 -16.66
N TYR A 198 -16.02 2.42 -17.00
CA TYR A 198 -17.02 1.36 -17.18
C TYR A 198 -17.69 1.49 -18.56
N THR A 199 -17.97 0.37 -19.22
CA THR A 199 -18.51 0.38 -20.60
C THR A 199 -19.97 0.77 -20.68
N LYS A 200 -20.80 0.45 -19.67
CA LYS A 200 -22.20 0.96 -19.60
C LYS A 200 -22.30 2.41 -19.11
N GLY A 201 -21.16 3.09 -19.00
CA GLY A 201 -21.09 4.48 -18.57
C GLY A 201 -20.82 4.64 -17.08
N GLY A 202 -20.10 5.71 -16.76
CA GLY A 202 -19.67 6.03 -15.41
C GLY A 202 -18.16 5.90 -15.24
N TRP A 203 -17.66 6.61 -14.25
CA TRP A 203 -16.24 6.70 -13.96
C TRP A 203 -16.04 7.06 -12.50
N ALA A 204 -14.87 6.75 -11.96
CA ALA A 204 -14.45 7.18 -10.64
C ALA A 204 -13.02 7.70 -10.68
N ILE A 205 -12.72 8.67 -9.82
CA ILE A 205 -11.36 9.13 -9.54
C ILE A 205 -11.14 9.00 -8.04
N ARG A 206 -9.99 8.45 -7.67
CA ARG A 206 -9.58 8.24 -6.29
C ARG A 206 -8.20 8.83 -6.07
N ALA A 207 -8.11 9.68 -5.07
CA ALA A 207 -6.85 10.20 -4.55
C ALA A 207 -6.64 9.61 -3.15
N LYS A 208 -5.61 8.80 -2.97
CA LYS A 208 -5.20 8.26 -1.66
C LYS A 208 -3.82 8.75 -1.33
N SER A 209 -3.62 9.33 -0.16
CA SER A 209 -2.33 9.79 0.31
C SER A 209 -2.09 9.31 1.72
N THR A 210 -0.92 8.74 1.96
CA THR A 210 -0.45 8.39 3.29
C THR A 210 0.72 9.28 3.62
N TYR A 211 0.67 9.89 4.81
CA TYR A 211 1.77 10.69 5.31
C TYR A 211 2.18 10.25 6.70
N ASN A 212 3.48 10.16 6.93
CA ASN A 212 4.05 9.77 8.21
C ASN A 212 5.38 10.49 8.43
N VAL A 213 5.41 11.38 9.40
CA VAL A 213 6.62 12.05 9.85
C VAL A 213 6.87 11.63 11.30
N ARG A 214 7.91 10.81 11.48
CA ARG A 214 8.30 10.24 12.77
C ARG A 214 8.40 11.35 13.83
N TYR A 215 7.78 11.12 14.99
CA TYR A 215 7.75 12.06 16.13
C TYR A 215 7.01 13.39 15.89
N LYS A 216 6.24 13.51 14.81
CA LYS A 216 5.40 14.69 14.55
C LYS A 216 3.94 14.28 14.35
N PHE A 217 3.65 13.57 13.28
CA PHE A 217 2.28 13.21 12.93
C PHE A 217 2.25 12.10 11.89
N ARG A 218 1.13 11.39 11.87
CA ARG A 218 0.80 10.41 10.84
C ARG A 218 -0.66 10.53 10.45
N GLY A 219 -0.98 10.11 9.24
CA GLY A 219 -2.37 10.08 8.81
C GLY A 219 -2.54 9.53 7.41
N ASN A 220 -3.81 9.34 7.07
CA ASN A 220 -4.22 8.93 5.74
C ASN A 220 -5.32 9.87 5.24
N PHE A 221 -5.26 10.19 3.97
CA PHE A 221 -6.25 10.96 3.25
C PHE A 221 -6.75 10.14 2.08
N ALA A 222 -8.06 10.04 1.90
CA ALA A 222 -8.67 9.37 0.78
C ALA A 222 -9.89 10.17 0.33
N ALA A 223 -9.88 10.60 -0.92
CA ALA A 223 -11.01 11.24 -1.57
C ALA A 223 -11.42 10.41 -2.79
N THR A 224 -12.70 10.11 -2.89
CA THR A 224 -13.29 9.40 -4.02
C THR A 224 -14.39 10.27 -4.60
N PHE A 225 -14.30 10.56 -5.89
CA PHE A 225 -15.38 11.11 -6.67
C PHE A 225 -15.79 10.09 -7.71
N SER A 226 -17.09 9.82 -7.82
CA SER A 226 -17.60 8.86 -8.79
C SER A 226 -18.89 9.36 -9.40
N LYS A 227 -19.04 9.15 -10.69
CA LYS A 227 -20.28 9.40 -11.41
C LYS A 227 -20.74 8.09 -12.02
N PHE A 228 -21.93 7.64 -11.64
CA PHE A 228 -22.51 6.42 -12.21
C PHE A 228 -23.83 6.72 -12.88
N LYS A 229 -24.01 6.11 -14.05
CA LYS A 229 -25.26 6.08 -14.78
C LYS A 229 -25.88 4.71 -14.54
N GLN A 230 -27.08 4.67 -13.98
CA GLN A 230 -27.86 3.45 -13.90
C GLN A 230 -29.03 3.57 -14.88
N GLU A 231 -29.01 2.75 -15.91
CA GLU A 231 -30.14 2.65 -16.85
C GLU A 231 -31.29 1.94 -16.14
N ASN A 232 -32.45 2.57 -16.16
CA ASN A 232 -33.67 2.00 -15.61
C ASN A 232 -34.47 1.43 -16.79
N GLU A 233 -34.45 0.10 -16.94
CA GLU A 233 -35.08 -0.61 -18.07
C GLU A 233 -36.58 -0.30 -18.21
N THR A 234 -37.23 0.19 -17.15
CA THR A 234 -38.68 0.39 -17.08
C THR A 234 -39.14 1.80 -17.46
N THR A 235 -38.30 2.84 -17.29
CA THR A 235 -38.75 4.24 -17.45
C THR A 235 -38.04 5.00 -18.57
N LEU A 236 -37.04 4.40 -19.25
CA LEU A 236 -36.17 5.07 -20.23
C LEU A 236 -35.46 6.32 -19.68
N GLU A 237 -35.57 6.58 -18.38
CA GLU A 237 -34.93 7.69 -17.69
C GLU A 237 -33.61 7.24 -17.07
N ASP A 238 -32.56 7.97 -17.39
CA ASP A 238 -31.23 7.73 -16.88
C ASP A 238 -31.09 8.26 -15.45
N ASN A 239 -30.88 7.37 -14.47
CA ASN A 239 -30.58 7.80 -13.12
C ASN A 239 -29.07 8.07 -13.00
N VAL A 240 -28.70 9.36 -13.03
CA VAL A 240 -27.32 9.81 -12.88
C VAL A 240 -27.04 10.15 -11.42
N SER A 241 -26.11 9.43 -10.82
CA SER A 241 -25.64 9.67 -9.46
C SER A 241 -24.24 10.27 -9.45
N ASN A 242 -24.08 11.37 -8.70
CA ASN A 242 -22.78 11.96 -8.40
C ASN A 242 -22.48 11.70 -6.94
N ASP A 243 -21.45 10.90 -6.70
CA ASP A 243 -21.09 10.39 -5.40
C ASP A 243 -19.71 10.87 -4.98
N PHE A 244 -19.61 11.33 -3.74
CA PHE A 244 -18.36 11.81 -3.17
C PHE A 244 -18.16 11.23 -1.78
N ARG A 245 -16.94 10.77 -1.50
CA ARG A 245 -16.52 10.31 -0.16
C ARG A 245 -15.17 10.88 0.19
N LEU A 246 -15.07 11.39 1.41
CA LEU A 246 -13.85 11.91 2.01
C LEU A 246 -13.58 11.19 3.32
N VAL A 247 -12.44 10.53 3.39
CA VAL A 247 -11.91 9.91 4.61
C VAL A 247 -10.56 10.55 4.90
N TRP A 248 -10.44 11.18 6.06
CA TRP A 248 -9.18 11.74 6.51
C TRP A 248 -8.95 11.39 7.97
N SER A 249 -7.84 10.71 8.24
CA SER A 249 -7.35 10.51 9.60
C SER A 249 -6.05 11.28 9.79
N HIS A 250 -5.93 11.93 10.94
CA HIS A 250 -4.73 12.62 11.37
C HIS A 250 -4.53 12.34 12.86
N SER A 251 -3.37 11.77 13.18
CA SER A 251 -2.98 11.41 14.54
C SER A 251 -1.64 12.07 14.87
N PRO A 252 -1.56 12.86 15.96
CA PRO A 252 -0.32 13.48 16.38
C PRO A 252 0.58 12.45 17.06
N GLU A 253 1.86 12.38 16.68
CA GLU A 253 2.87 11.59 17.39
C GLU A 253 3.57 12.52 18.38
N ALA A 254 3.13 12.46 19.63
CA ALA A 254 3.28 13.54 20.61
C ALA A 254 4.72 14.03 20.87
N LYS A 255 5.00 15.27 20.46
CA LYS A 255 5.93 16.19 21.13
C LYS A 255 5.29 17.58 21.22
N GLY A 256 5.12 18.07 22.44
CA GLY A 256 4.66 19.44 22.70
C GLY A 256 3.39 19.54 23.53
N THR A 257 2.94 20.78 23.72
CA THR A 257 1.78 21.09 24.57
C THR A 257 0.47 21.20 23.80
N GLY A 258 0.53 21.17 22.45
CA GLY A 258 -0.61 21.16 21.55
C GLY A 258 -0.78 19.79 20.89
N ARG A 259 -2.02 19.31 20.77
CA ARG A 259 -2.37 18.09 20.06
C ARG A 259 -3.54 18.39 19.12
N PHE A 260 -3.32 18.16 17.83
CA PHE A 260 -4.36 18.21 16.80
C PHE A 260 -4.62 16.79 16.32
N SER A 261 -5.87 16.37 16.30
CA SER A 261 -6.30 15.07 15.77
C SER A 261 -7.57 15.27 14.96
N ALA A 262 -7.67 14.57 13.83
CA ALA A 262 -8.84 14.61 12.98
C ALA A 262 -9.23 13.20 12.55
N ASN A 263 -10.53 12.94 12.50
CA ASN A 263 -11.11 11.75 11.92
C ASN A 263 -12.36 12.21 11.16
N ILE A 264 -12.20 12.47 9.87
CA ILE A 264 -13.29 12.84 8.98
C ILE A 264 -13.69 11.61 8.19
N ASN A 265 -14.99 11.35 8.17
CA ASN A 265 -15.63 10.35 7.34
C ASN A 265 -16.94 10.95 6.84
N TYR A 266 -16.89 11.51 5.64
CA TYR A 266 -18.01 12.16 4.98
C TYR A 266 -18.30 11.43 3.67
N ALA A 267 -19.57 11.25 3.37
CA ALA A 267 -20.03 10.68 2.10
C ALA A 267 -21.38 11.28 1.70
N THR A 268 -21.64 11.34 0.39
CA THR A 268 -22.98 11.65 -0.15
C THR A 268 -23.98 10.57 0.26
N ASN A 269 -25.26 10.94 0.38
CA ASN A 269 -26.34 10.05 0.80
C ASN A 269 -26.45 8.78 -0.06
N SER A 270 -26.17 8.90 -1.36
CA SER A 270 -26.21 7.82 -2.34
C SER A 270 -24.92 6.99 -2.41
N TYR A 271 -23.83 7.42 -1.76
CA TYR A 271 -22.50 6.82 -1.92
C TYR A 271 -22.50 5.32 -1.60
N ASN A 272 -22.96 4.93 -0.41
CA ASN A 272 -22.92 3.52 0.01
C ASN A 272 -23.84 2.62 -0.82
N ARG A 273 -24.92 3.17 -1.39
CA ARG A 273 -25.85 2.42 -2.26
C ARG A 273 -25.25 2.17 -3.64
N ASN A 274 -24.56 3.15 -4.19
CA ASN A 274 -24.05 3.09 -5.56
C ASN A 274 -22.62 2.55 -5.62
N ASN A 275 -21.75 2.92 -4.67
CA ASN A 275 -20.37 2.45 -4.60
C ASN A 275 -20.28 1.14 -3.81
N ILE A 276 -20.88 0.09 -4.36
CA ILE A 276 -20.79 -1.27 -3.86
C ILE A 276 -19.39 -1.81 -4.16
N GLN A 277 -18.38 -1.36 -3.41
CA GLN A 277 -17.10 -2.06 -3.34
C GLN A 277 -17.16 -3.10 -2.22
N ASN A 278 -16.41 -4.19 -2.36
CA ASN A 278 -16.40 -5.47 -1.63
C ASN A 278 -16.39 -5.44 -0.08
N ASN A 279 -16.50 -4.29 0.58
CA ASN A 279 -16.67 -4.18 2.03
C ASN A 279 -18.15 -4.16 2.42
N GLN A 280 -18.71 -5.33 2.71
CA GLN A 280 -20.06 -5.51 3.30
C GLN A 280 -20.30 -4.60 4.53
N ASN A 281 -19.25 -4.28 5.29
CA ASN A 281 -19.33 -3.42 6.47
C ASN A 281 -19.68 -1.95 6.15
N ASP A 282 -19.33 -1.44 4.97
CA ASP A 282 -19.68 -0.07 4.55
C ASP A 282 -21.13 0.00 4.05
N GLN A 283 -21.72 -1.13 3.63
CA GLN A 283 -23.12 -1.20 3.17
C GLN A 283 -24.12 -1.02 4.32
N ILE A 284 -23.77 -1.42 5.54
CA ILE A 284 -24.66 -1.43 6.72
C ILE A 284 -24.58 -0.11 7.50
N ARG A 285 -23.50 0.68 7.32
CA ARG A 285 -23.29 1.93 8.07
C ARG A 285 -24.15 3.07 7.51
N ALA A 286 -25.34 3.22 8.10
CA ALA A 286 -26.19 4.38 7.84
C ALA A 286 -25.64 5.66 8.50
N THR A 287 -24.86 5.56 9.59
CA THR A 287 -24.35 6.73 10.32
C THR A 287 -22.85 6.91 10.10
N LEU A 288 -22.44 8.12 9.68
CA LEU A 288 -21.06 8.54 9.54
C LEU A 288 -20.76 9.66 10.55
N SER A 289 -19.70 9.50 11.33
CA SER A 289 -19.26 10.49 12.31
C SER A 289 -17.91 11.05 11.91
N SER A 290 -17.79 12.36 11.93
CA SER A 290 -16.56 13.11 11.75
C SER A 290 -16.26 13.90 13.02
N SER A 291 -14.99 13.95 13.41
CA SER A 291 -14.54 14.74 14.55
C SER A 291 -13.18 15.39 14.29
N ILE A 292 -13.03 16.61 14.76
CA ILE A 292 -11.77 17.35 14.75
C ILE A 292 -11.56 17.84 16.17
N ASN A 293 -10.40 17.52 16.75
CA ASN A 293 -10.08 17.87 18.11
C ASN A 293 -8.73 18.57 18.16
N TYR A 294 -8.69 19.70 18.85
CA TYR A 294 -7.50 20.44 19.17
C TYR A 294 -7.45 20.66 20.67
N SER A 295 -6.33 20.29 21.30
CA SER A 295 -6.10 20.58 22.72
C SER A 295 -4.75 21.26 22.87
N LYS A 296 -4.68 22.24 23.76
CA LYS A 296 -3.45 22.96 24.08
C LYS A 296 -3.36 23.20 25.58
N THR A 297 -2.23 22.81 26.16
CA THR A 297 -1.82 23.22 27.50
C THR A 297 -0.83 24.36 27.35
N PHE A 298 -0.98 25.43 28.12
CA PHE A 298 -0.06 26.57 28.06
C PHE A 298 1.05 26.36 29.08
N ALA A 299 2.19 25.80 28.66
CA ALA A 299 3.33 25.55 29.56
C ALA A 299 3.73 26.82 30.33
N GLY A 300 3.95 26.67 31.63
CA GLY A 300 4.26 27.80 32.52
C GLY A 300 3.03 28.58 33.00
N THR A 301 1.83 28.25 32.55
CA THR A 301 0.58 28.85 33.07
C THR A 301 -0.39 27.74 33.51
N PRO A 302 -1.36 28.04 34.39
CA PRO A 302 -2.36 27.06 34.81
C PRO A 302 -3.44 26.79 33.74
N PHE A 303 -3.35 27.37 32.54
CA PHE A 303 -4.42 27.31 31.55
C PHE A 303 -4.31 26.10 30.61
N SER A 304 -5.46 25.52 30.30
CA SER A 304 -5.65 24.54 29.23
C SER A 304 -6.88 24.88 28.39
N MET A 305 -6.81 24.57 27.10
CA MET A 305 -7.86 24.80 26.13
C MET A 305 -8.12 23.53 25.34
N GLY A 306 -9.38 23.20 25.14
CA GLY A 306 -9.86 22.18 24.22
C GLY A 306 -10.86 22.78 23.25
N LEU A 307 -10.69 22.53 21.97
CA LEU A 307 -11.63 22.87 20.92
C LEU A 307 -11.95 21.59 20.16
N SER A 308 -13.23 21.26 20.08
CA SER A 308 -13.70 20.12 19.31
C SER A 308 -14.82 20.51 18.36
N GLY A 309 -14.87 19.80 17.25
CA GLY A 309 -15.93 19.85 16.27
C GLY A 309 -16.39 18.45 15.98
N ARG A 310 -17.70 18.22 15.95
CA ARG A 310 -18.29 16.94 15.62
C ARG A 310 -19.37 17.13 14.56
N TYR A 311 -19.34 16.30 13.53
CA TYR A 311 -20.35 16.25 12.49
C TYR A 311 -20.83 14.81 12.36
N ASN A 312 -22.10 14.56 12.68
CA ASN A 312 -22.71 13.26 12.56
C ASN A 312 -23.77 13.32 11.47
N GLN A 313 -23.70 12.40 10.51
CA GLN A 313 -24.69 12.30 9.44
C GLN A 313 -25.30 10.90 9.39
N ASN A 314 -26.59 10.83 9.09
CA ASN A 314 -27.28 9.58 8.81
C ASN A 314 -27.73 9.59 7.35
N LEU A 315 -27.12 8.71 6.54
CA LEU A 315 -27.37 8.60 5.10
C LEU A 315 -28.79 8.09 4.78
N SER A 316 -29.43 7.37 5.71
CA SER A 316 -30.79 6.86 5.56
C SER A 316 -31.84 7.93 5.84
N THR A 317 -31.73 8.61 6.98
CA THR A 317 -32.69 9.66 7.38
C THR A 317 -32.35 11.04 6.81
N LYS A 318 -31.19 11.18 6.16
CA LYS A 318 -30.62 12.45 5.66
C LYS A 318 -30.40 13.50 6.77
N GLN A 319 -30.40 13.07 8.03
CA GLN A 319 -30.17 13.94 9.17
C GLN A 319 -28.68 14.23 9.32
N ALA A 320 -28.35 15.50 9.57
CA ALA A 320 -27.00 15.97 9.85
C ALA A 320 -27.01 16.84 11.10
N ASP A 321 -26.19 16.45 12.07
CA ASP A 321 -25.98 17.15 13.34
C ASP A 321 -24.54 17.67 13.39
N LEU A 322 -24.41 18.99 13.46
CA LEU A 322 -23.15 19.70 13.59
C LEU A 322 -23.03 20.26 15.01
N LEU A 323 -21.97 19.88 15.71
CA LEU A 323 -21.59 20.41 17.01
C LEU A 323 -20.22 21.07 16.87
N LEU A 324 -20.22 22.36 16.52
CA LEU A 324 -19.01 23.14 16.30
C LEU A 324 -19.34 24.64 16.48
N PRO A 325 -18.56 25.38 17.29
CA PRO A 325 -17.49 24.91 18.17
C PRO A 325 -18.01 24.28 19.47
N ASP A 326 -17.29 23.29 19.98
CA ASP A 326 -17.35 22.89 21.40
C ASP A 326 -16.00 23.20 22.06
N LEU A 327 -15.98 24.35 22.73
CA LEU A 327 -14.82 24.95 23.34
C LEU A 327 -14.87 24.76 24.85
N THR A 328 -13.75 24.33 25.41
CA THR A 328 -13.49 24.21 26.84
C THR A 328 -12.22 24.98 27.17
N PHE A 329 -12.28 25.85 28.16
CA PHE A 329 -11.13 26.58 28.66
C PHE A 329 -11.11 26.45 30.18
N ASN A 330 -10.03 25.87 30.70
CA ASN A 330 -9.90 25.54 32.11
C ASN A 330 -8.63 26.14 32.67
N MET A 331 -8.70 26.57 33.94
CA MET A 331 -7.56 26.99 34.72
C MET A 331 -7.38 26.05 35.91
N GLN A 332 -6.18 25.47 36.04
CA GLN A 332 -5.77 24.72 37.21
C GLN A 332 -5.84 25.58 38.47
N ASN A 333 -6.01 24.93 39.60
CA ASN A 333 -6.23 25.63 40.86
C ASN A 333 -5.02 26.48 41.25
N ILE A 334 -5.18 27.79 41.35
CA ILE A 334 -4.14 28.71 41.83
C ILE A 334 -4.39 29.08 43.29
N TYR A 335 -3.32 29.16 44.07
CA TYR A 335 -3.34 29.58 45.47
C TYR A 335 -2.62 30.93 45.57
N PRO A 336 -3.28 32.06 45.27
CA PRO A 336 -2.63 33.35 45.08
C PRO A 336 -1.85 33.83 46.31
N PHE A 337 -2.25 33.42 47.52
CA PHE A 337 -1.59 33.83 48.76
C PHE A 337 -0.59 32.80 49.30
N LYS A 338 -0.44 31.63 48.65
CA LYS A 338 0.49 30.59 49.10
C LYS A 338 1.91 30.93 48.60
N LYS A 339 2.82 31.22 49.54
CA LYS A 339 4.22 31.47 49.22
C LYS A 339 4.92 30.18 48.76
N LYS A 340 5.85 30.29 47.80
CA LYS A 340 6.65 29.18 47.28
C LYS A 340 7.48 28.57 48.43
N GLY A 341 7.26 27.29 48.75
CA GLY A 341 7.93 26.59 49.86
C GLY A 341 7.23 26.65 51.23
N SER A 342 6.07 27.30 51.35
CA SER A 342 5.28 27.32 52.59
C SER A 342 4.51 26.00 52.80
N SER A 343 4.43 25.52 54.05
CA SER A 343 3.61 24.36 54.43
C SER A 343 2.10 24.58 54.24
N GLY A 344 1.65 25.83 54.01
CA GLY A 344 0.25 26.13 53.71
C GLY A 344 -0.66 26.07 54.94
N ASN A 345 -0.14 26.34 56.13
CA ASN A 345 -0.88 26.18 57.38
C ASN A 345 -1.87 27.31 57.66
N LYS A 346 -1.71 28.49 57.04
CA LYS A 346 -2.57 29.66 57.31
C LYS A 346 -3.84 29.62 56.48
N TRP A 347 -4.95 30.08 57.05
CA TRP A 347 -6.27 30.03 56.41
C TRP A 347 -6.32 30.73 55.05
N TYR A 348 -5.62 31.86 54.91
CA TYR A 348 -5.58 32.62 53.66
C TYR A 348 -4.75 31.93 52.56
N GLU A 349 -3.77 31.08 52.92
CA GLU A 349 -3.00 30.28 51.95
C GLU A 349 -3.81 29.12 51.37
N LYS A 350 -4.98 28.81 51.95
CA LYS A 350 -5.94 27.81 51.46
C LYS A 350 -6.96 28.39 50.47
N VAL A 351 -7.05 29.73 50.36
CA VAL A 351 -7.89 30.38 49.36
C VAL A 351 -7.37 30.02 47.98
N ASN A 352 -8.26 29.49 47.17
CA ASN A 352 -7.94 29.01 45.84
C ASN A 352 -8.92 29.56 44.82
N PHE A 353 -8.43 29.74 43.60
CA PHE A 353 -9.21 30.26 42.50
C PHE A 353 -9.14 29.31 41.32
N ARG A 354 -10.32 28.94 40.81
CA ARG A 354 -10.52 28.08 39.65
C ARG A 354 -11.38 28.81 38.63
N TYR A 355 -11.06 28.65 37.35
CA TYR A 355 -11.85 29.17 36.25
C TYR A 355 -12.12 28.07 35.24
N ALA A 356 -13.37 27.91 34.84
CA ALA A 356 -13.78 26.95 33.83
C ALA A 356 -14.85 27.59 32.95
N MET A 357 -14.65 27.53 31.64
CA MET A 357 -15.55 28.06 30.63
C MET A 357 -15.85 26.95 29.62
N LYS A 358 -17.13 26.76 29.32
CA LYS A 358 -17.60 25.84 28.27
C LYS A 358 -18.54 26.60 27.35
N ALA A 359 -18.28 26.54 26.05
CA ALA A 359 -19.11 27.12 25.01
C ALA A 359 -19.36 26.07 23.94
N THR A 360 -20.62 25.71 23.73
CA THR A 360 -21.02 24.67 22.77
C THR A 360 -22.09 25.23 21.84
N ASN A 361 -21.90 25.05 20.53
CA ASN A 361 -22.91 25.33 19.53
C ASN A 361 -23.38 24.02 18.88
N LYS A 362 -24.69 23.88 18.66
CA LYS A 362 -25.30 22.74 17.98
C LYS A 362 -26.24 23.25 16.89
N ALA A 363 -26.06 22.77 15.67
CA ALA A 363 -26.95 22.95 14.54
C ALA A 363 -27.42 21.57 14.04
N THR A 364 -28.70 21.47 13.68
CA THR A 364 -29.29 20.26 13.09
C THR A 364 -30.13 20.66 11.88
N ASN A 365 -30.15 19.82 10.85
CA ASN A 365 -30.99 20.04 9.68
C ASN A 365 -32.40 19.44 9.82
N ARG A 366 -32.73 18.84 10.98
CA ARG A 366 -34.08 18.34 11.24
C ARG A 366 -35.02 19.52 11.46
N LEU A 367 -35.93 19.75 10.50
CA LEU A 367 -37.05 20.66 10.67
C LEU A 367 -37.90 20.15 11.84
N THR A 368 -37.81 20.82 12.99
CA THR A 368 -38.81 20.66 14.03
C THR A 368 -39.99 21.50 13.54
N VAL A 369 -41.05 20.86 13.06
CA VAL A 369 -42.32 21.57 12.85
C VAL A 369 -42.70 22.12 14.22
N PRO A 370 -42.71 23.45 14.43
CA PRO A 370 -43.23 23.98 15.68
C PRO A 370 -44.69 23.54 15.73
N VAL A 371 -45.04 22.73 16.74
CA VAL A 371 -46.45 22.43 17.01
C VAL A 371 -47.06 23.75 17.43
N THR A 372 -47.72 24.43 16.49
CA THR A 372 -48.58 25.56 16.77
C THR A 372 -49.82 24.99 17.45
N THR A 373 -50.21 25.61 18.57
CA THR A 373 -51.38 25.22 19.38
C THR A 373 -52.72 25.21 18.64
N GLU A 374 -52.77 25.59 17.36
CA GLU A 374 -53.95 25.47 16.50
C GLU A 374 -54.23 24.01 16.07
N ASP A 375 -53.23 23.14 15.98
CA ASP A 375 -53.43 21.73 15.57
C ASP A 375 -54.00 20.83 16.68
N ILE A 376 -54.27 21.38 17.87
CA ILE A 376 -54.82 20.64 19.03
C ILE A 376 -56.35 20.72 19.08
N PHE A 377 -56.99 21.62 18.32
CA PHE A 377 -58.43 21.87 18.40
C PHE A 377 -59.23 21.55 17.14
N ASP A 378 -58.61 20.99 16.09
CA ASP A 378 -59.33 20.59 14.87
C ASP A 378 -59.83 19.12 14.89
N ASP A 379 -59.65 18.41 16.00
CA ASP A 379 -60.28 17.11 16.28
C ASP A 379 -61.37 17.27 17.37
N GLU A 380 -62.49 17.92 17.05
CA GLU A 380 -63.77 17.73 17.76
C GLU A 380 -64.98 17.72 16.83
#